data_AF-A0A5K1HI01-F1
#
_entry.id   AF-A0A5K1HI01-F1
#
_cell.length_a   1.000
_cell.length_b   1.000
_cell.length_c   1.000
_cell.angle_alpha   90.00
_cell.angle_beta   90.00
_cell.angle_gamma   90.00
#
_symmetry.space_group_name_H-M   'P 1'
#
loop_
_entity.id
_entity.type
_entity.pdbx_description
1 polymer ?
#
loop_
_entity_poly.entity_id
_entity_poly.type
_entity_poly.pdbx_seq_one_letter_code
_entity_poly.pdbx_strand_id
1 'polypeptide(L)'
;MIFYGPDGAGKKTRAYAFLARIFGDHVFKLKEEERVLKPENTSTTIEYSIFTSNYHIEMTPSDNEHNDRHIIQNVVKEIASNNNIESKSGRGFKVLIINEADKLTKDAQGGLRRTMEKYIKNCRMILICNNVHNSSVPSDQGASISASPPPNKMKSSKPLRSGQNRVQRFQQLRLHAGNLPEYAKN
;
A
#
# COMPACT_ATOMS: atom_id res chain seq x y z
N MET A 1 2.15 -10.73 -3.12
CA MET A 1 0.95 -10.51 -3.97
C MET A 1 1.33 -9.53 -5.06
N ILE A 2 0.79 -9.68 -6.27
CA ILE A 2 1.13 -8.82 -7.41
C ILE A 2 -0.16 -8.27 -8.04
N PHE A 3 -0.25 -6.96 -8.20
CA PHE A 3 -1.31 -6.29 -8.94
C PHE A 3 -0.73 -5.75 -10.25
N TYR A 4 -1.35 -6.12 -11.37
CA TYR A 4 -0.97 -5.62 -12.69
C TYR A 4 -2.16 -5.22 -13.54
N GLY A 5 -1.89 -4.39 -14.55
CA GLY A 5 -2.88 -3.85 -15.47
C GLY A 5 -2.45 -2.49 -16.02
N PRO A 6 -3.19 -1.90 -16.98
CA PRO A 6 -2.91 -0.58 -17.51
C PRO A 6 -3.05 0.52 -16.45
N ASP A 7 -2.52 1.70 -16.73
CA ASP A 7 -2.70 2.86 -15.86
C ASP A 7 -4.18 3.22 -15.71
N GLY A 8 -4.58 3.62 -14.51
CA GLY A 8 -5.99 3.86 -14.18
C GLY A 8 -6.83 2.60 -13.92
N ALA A 9 -6.27 1.38 -13.97
CA ALA A 9 -7.01 0.13 -13.63
C ALA A 9 -7.37 -0.02 -12.13
N GLY A 10 -7.02 0.96 -11.30
CA GLY A 10 -7.27 0.95 -9.85
C GLY A 10 -6.39 -0.03 -9.08
N LYS A 11 -5.18 -0.35 -9.57
CA LYS A 11 -4.25 -1.31 -8.94
C LYS A 11 -3.96 -0.94 -7.47
N LYS A 12 -3.55 0.32 -7.25
CA LYS A 12 -3.31 0.88 -5.91
C LYS A 12 -4.58 0.85 -5.07
N THR A 13 -5.73 1.27 -5.63
CA THR A 13 -7.03 1.22 -4.95
C THR A 13 -7.37 -0.20 -4.46
N ARG A 14 -7.13 -1.24 -5.26
CA ARG A 14 -7.36 -2.64 -4.85
C ARG A 14 -6.38 -3.08 -3.77
N ALA A 15 -5.12 -2.70 -3.85
CA ALA A 15 -4.13 -2.98 -2.81
C ALA A 15 -4.57 -2.36 -1.46
N TYR A 16 -4.98 -1.09 -1.48
CA TYR A 16 -5.50 -0.41 -0.29
C TYR A 16 -6.80 -1.02 0.21
N ALA A 17 -7.73 -1.38 -0.66
CA ALA A 17 -8.98 -2.05 -0.26
C ALA A 17 -8.69 -3.41 0.40
N PHE A 18 -7.72 -4.17 -0.12
CA PHE A 18 -7.27 -5.42 0.49
C PHE A 18 -6.67 -5.20 1.88
N LEU A 19 -5.82 -4.18 2.03
CA LEU A 19 -5.24 -3.83 3.32
C LEU A 19 -6.30 -3.34 4.31
N ALA A 20 -7.22 -2.48 3.88
CA ALA A 20 -8.33 -1.99 4.69
C ALA A 20 -9.22 -3.14 5.17
N ARG A 21 -9.40 -4.18 4.34
CA ARG A 21 -10.15 -5.37 4.75
C ARG A 21 -9.48 -6.18 5.87
N ILE A 22 -8.14 -6.12 5.97
CA ILE A 22 -7.35 -6.87 6.96
C ILE A 22 -7.09 -6.05 8.23
N PHE A 23 -6.75 -4.77 8.08
CA PHE A 23 -6.25 -3.89 9.15
C PHE A 23 -7.23 -2.75 9.50
N GLY A 24 -8.30 -2.56 8.73
CA GLY A 24 -9.29 -1.49 8.92
C GLY A 24 -8.90 -0.15 8.26
N ASP A 25 -9.67 0.89 8.55
CA ASP A 25 -9.56 2.19 7.88
C ASP A 25 -8.28 2.97 8.24
N HIS A 26 -7.56 2.55 9.28
CA HIS A 26 -6.31 3.19 9.69
C HIS A 26 -5.17 3.03 8.69
N VAL A 27 -5.32 2.14 7.70
CA VAL A 27 -4.39 1.97 6.58
C VAL A 27 -4.25 3.27 5.79
N PHE A 28 -5.28 4.10 5.68
CA PHE A 28 -5.20 5.35 4.93
C PHE A 28 -4.40 6.46 5.64
N LYS A 29 -4.02 6.26 6.91
CA LYS A 29 -3.15 7.19 7.64
C LYS A 29 -1.69 6.92 7.26
N LEU A 30 -1.19 7.75 6.33
CA LEU A 30 0.19 7.71 5.84
C LEU A 30 0.93 8.96 6.28
N LYS A 31 2.20 8.78 6.63
CA LYS A 31 3.16 9.84 6.87
C LYS A 31 4.25 9.73 5.81
N GLU A 32 4.47 10.82 5.08
CA GLU A 32 5.59 10.92 4.15
C GLU A 32 6.88 11.22 4.92
N GLU A 33 7.94 10.49 4.59
CA GLU A 33 9.26 10.64 5.19
C GLU A 33 10.32 10.59 4.10
N GLU A 34 11.17 11.60 4.05
CA GLU A 34 12.38 11.59 3.24
C GLU A 34 13.52 10.93 4.01
N ARG A 35 14.24 10.03 3.34
CA ARG A 35 15.34 9.28 3.92
C ARG A 35 16.57 9.36 3.06
N VAL A 36 17.72 9.37 3.74
CA VAL A 36 19.03 9.36 3.10
C VAL A 36 19.71 8.04 3.39
N LEU A 37 20.17 7.38 2.34
CA LEU A 37 21.05 6.23 2.41
C LEU A 37 22.46 6.62 1.98
N LYS A 38 23.43 6.24 2.79
CA LYS A 38 24.85 6.31 2.46
C LYS A 38 25.37 4.88 2.37
N PRO A 39 25.47 4.29 1.17
CA PRO A 39 26.06 2.97 1.01
C PRO A 39 27.53 3.00 1.46
N GLU A 40 28.01 1.95 2.12
CA GLU A 40 29.39 1.88 2.61
C GLU A 40 30.44 1.92 1.48
N ASN A 41 30.04 1.55 0.26
CA ASN A 41 30.96 1.34 -0.86
C ASN A 41 30.93 2.46 -1.92
N THR A 42 30.12 3.50 -1.74
CA THR A 42 29.99 4.61 -2.69
C THR A 42 29.84 5.93 -1.96
N SER A 43 30.53 6.97 -2.43
CA SER A 43 30.44 8.34 -1.89
C SER A 43 29.11 9.03 -2.21
N THR A 44 28.21 8.37 -2.93
CA THR A 44 26.91 8.91 -3.33
C THR A 44 25.87 8.71 -2.24
N THR A 45 25.34 9.82 -1.73
CA THR A 45 24.11 9.85 -0.93
C THR A 45 22.91 9.60 -1.83
N ILE A 46 22.06 8.66 -1.43
CA ILE A 46 20.82 8.33 -2.14
C ILE A 46 19.67 8.82 -1.28
N GLU A 47 18.90 9.77 -1.80
CA GLU A 47 17.73 10.32 -1.13
C GLU A 47 16.48 9.70 -1.73
N TYR A 48 15.58 9.18 -0.88
CA TYR A 48 14.36 8.54 -1.33
C TYR A 48 13.22 8.86 -0.36
N SER A 49 12.04 9.07 -0.92
CA SER A 49 10.83 9.25 -0.14
C SER A 49 10.14 7.91 0.09
N ILE A 50 9.53 7.78 1.26
CA ILE A 50 8.66 6.67 1.60
C ILE A 50 7.39 7.17 2.27
N PHE A 51 6.32 6.42 2.10
CA PHE A 51 5.09 6.62 2.86
C PHE A 51 4.98 5.53 3.91
N THR A 52 5.02 5.92 5.18
CA THR A 52 4.95 4.99 6.30
C THR A 52 3.59 5.07 6.98
N SER A 53 3.00 3.91 7.23
CA SER A 53 1.86 3.71 8.11
C SER A 53 2.23 2.76 9.25
N ASN A 54 1.30 2.57 10.18
CA ASN A 54 1.42 1.57 11.26
C ASN A 54 1.48 0.14 10.71
N TYR A 55 0.82 -0.12 9.58
CA TYR A 55 0.63 -1.46 9.00
C TYR A 55 1.47 -1.73 7.76
N HIS A 56 1.85 -0.68 7.02
CA HIS A 56 2.57 -0.84 5.77
C HIS A 56 3.53 0.31 5.51
N ILE A 57 4.45 0.08 4.58
CA ILE A 57 5.35 1.06 3.99
C ILE A 57 5.13 1.01 2.48
N GLU A 58 4.97 2.16 1.85
CA GLU A 58 4.89 2.32 0.41
C GLU A 58 6.12 3.08 -0.08
N MET A 59 6.68 2.65 -1.21
CA MET A 59 7.76 3.36 -1.88
C MET A 59 7.80 3.08 -3.39
N THR A 60 8.47 3.97 -4.11
CA THR A 60 8.73 3.87 -5.56
C THR A 60 10.25 3.86 -5.79
N PRO A 61 10.93 2.71 -5.65
CA PRO A 61 12.38 2.65 -5.70
C PRO A 61 12.94 2.88 -7.13
N SER A 62 12.10 2.77 -8.15
CA SER A 62 12.45 3.04 -9.56
C SER A 62 12.87 4.49 -9.81
N ASP A 63 12.46 5.44 -8.96
CA ASP A 63 12.82 6.86 -9.10
C ASP A 63 14.33 7.11 -8.84
N ASN A 64 15.00 6.15 -8.19
CA ASN A 64 16.42 6.23 -7.84
C ASN A 64 17.32 5.37 -8.74
N GLU A 65 16.80 4.98 -9.91
CA GLU A 65 17.50 4.21 -10.95
C GLU A 65 18.31 3.02 -10.38
N HIS A 66 19.63 3.00 -10.63
CA HIS A 66 20.58 1.93 -10.31
C HIS A 66 20.79 1.67 -8.81
N ASN A 67 20.19 2.50 -7.94
CA ASN A 67 20.31 2.37 -6.49
C ASN A 67 19.11 1.65 -5.83
N ASP A 68 18.11 1.28 -6.63
CA ASP A 68 16.90 0.56 -6.21
C ASP A 68 17.18 -0.68 -5.34
N ARG A 69 18.21 -1.46 -5.69
CA ARG A 69 18.65 -2.62 -4.90
C ARG A 69 19.02 -2.25 -3.47
N HIS A 70 19.80 -1.18 -3.28
CA HIS A 70 20.29 -0.79 -1.97
C HIS A 70 19.15 -0.25 -1.10
N ILE A 71 18.25 0.53 -1.70
CA ILE A 71 17.06 1.09 -1.06
C ILE A 71 16.16 -0.01 -0.53
N ILE A 72 15.76 -0.97 -1.38
CA ILE A 72 14.89 -2.10 -1.00
C ILE A 72 15.52 -2.92 0.14
N GLN A 73 16.82 -3.23 0.02
CA GLN A 73 17.51 -4.02 1.05
C GLN A 73 17.55 -3.31 2.39
N ASN A 74 17.76 -1.99 2.40
CA ASN A 74 17.76 -1.21 3.63
C ASN A 74 16.39 -1.20 4.31
N VAL A 75 15.33 -0.90 3.55
CA VAL A 75 13.96 -0.85 4.09
C VAL A 75 13.52 -2.21 4.62
N VAL A 76 13.83 -3.30 3.92
CA VAL A 76 13.48 -4.64 4.40
C VAL A 76 14.24 -5.00 5.67
N LYS A 77 15.54 -4.65 5.77
CA LYS A 77 16.32 -4.84 7.00
C LYS A 77 15.74 -4.05 8.16
N GLU A 78 15.33 -2.80 7.95
CA GLU A 78 14.69 -1.98 8.96
C GLU A 78 13.37 -2.59 9.45
N ILE A 79 12.53 -3.07 8.54
CA ILE A 79 11.30 -3.79 8.91
C ILE A 79 11.66 -5.03 9.72
N ALA A 80 12.65 -5.81 9.29
CA ALA A 80 13.04 -7.05 9.96
C ALA A 80 13.61 -6.82 11.37
N SER A 81 14.38 -5.74 11.57
CA SER A 81 14.97 -5.38 12.87
C SER A 81 13.96 -4.80 13.86
N ASN A 82 12.83 -4.27 13.38
CA ASN A 82 11.79 -3.73 14.23
C ASN A 82 11.00 -4.86 14.89
N ASN A 83 11.47 -5.35 16.05
CA ASN A 83 10.79 -6.41 16.82
C ASN A 83 9.40 -6.01 17.35
N ASN A 84 9.05 -4.72 17.31
CA ASN A 84 7.78 -4.20 17.84
C ASN A 84 6.63 -4.17 16.81
N ILE A 85 6.68 -5.02 15.78
CA ILE A 85 5.66 -5.07 14.72
C ILE A 85 4.30 -5.54 15.28
N GLU A 86 4.29 -6.52 16.19
CA GLU A 86 3.06 -7.08 16.75
C GLU A 86 2.19 -6.03 17.47
N SER A 87 2.82 -5.13 18.23
CA SER A 87 2.07 -4.11 18.98
C SER A 87 1.46 -3.02 18.09
N LYS A 88 2.14 -2.67 16.99
CA LYS A 88 1.72 -1.55 16.11
C LYS A 88 0.74 -1.98 15.03
N SER A 89 0.94 -3.17 14.45
CA SER A 89 0.12 -3.69 13.37
C SER A 89 -1.03 -4.57 13.86
N GLY A 90 -1.02 -5.00 15.12
CA GLY A 90 -1.96 -6.02 15.65
C GLY A 90 -1.83 -7.38 14.98
N ARG A 91 -0.85 -7.52 14.09
CA ARG A 91 -0.48 -8.69 13.30
C ARG A 91 1.05 -8.71 13.30
N GLY A 92 1.68 -9.87 13.49
CA GLY A 92 3.15 -10.00 13.57
C GLY A 92 3.92 -9.74 12.26
N PHE A 93 3.33 -9.04 11.30
CA PHE A 93 3.99 -8.67 10.06
C PHE A 93 3.59 -7.26 9.60
N LYS A 94 4.52 -6.58 8.92
CA LYS A 94 4.27 -5.32 8.20
C LYS A 94 4.21 -5.58 6.69
N VAL A 95 3.44 -4.77 5.96
CA VAL A 95 3.36 -4.90 4.49
C VAL A 95 4.27 -3.88 3.80
N LEU A 96 5.03 -4.30 2.80
CA LEU A 96 5.80 -3.42 1.92
C LEU A 96 5.11 -3.36 0.56
N ILE A 97 4.71 -2.16 0.13
CA ILE A 97 4.13 -1.88 -1.18
C ILE A 97 5.23 -1.26 -2.04
N ILE A 98 5.52 -1.91 -3.17
CA ILE A 98 6.49 -1.42 -4.15
C ILE A 98 5.71 -1.03 -5.41
N ASN A 99 5.74 0.25 -5.73
CA ASN A 99 5.18 0.76 -6.98
C ASN A 99 6.17 0.60 -8.13
N GLU A 100 5.63 0.48 -9.34
CA GLU A 100 6.39 0.39 -10.58
C GLU A 100 7.47 -0.71 -10.53
N ALA A 101 7.13 -1.84 -9.93
CA ALA A 101 8.09 -2.93 -9.72
C ALA A 101 8.61 -3.55 -11.05
N ASP A 102 7.95 -3.27 -12.17
CA ASP A 102 8.38 -3.61 -13.53
C ASP A 102 9.53 -2.74 -14.07
N LYS A 103 9.73 -1.54 -13.49
CA LYS A 103 10.86 -0.65 -13.81
C LYS A 103 12.12 -0.94 -13.00
N LEU A 104 12.05 -1.88 -12.04
CA LEU A 104 13.21 -2.26 -11.24
C LEU A 104 14.30 -2.93 -12.09
N THR A 105 15.56 -2.66 -11.74
CA THR A 105 16.71 -3.31 -12.35
C THR A 105 16.67 -4.82 -12.11
N LYS A 106 17.22 -5.60 -13.05
CA LYS A 106 17.27 -7.08 -12.92
C LYS A 106 17.99 -7.51 -11.64
N ASP A 107 19.01 -6.76 -11.23
CA ASP A 107 19.73 -7.04 -9.99
C ASP A 107 18.89 -6.72 -8.74
N ALA A 108 18.13 -5.62 -8.75
CA ALA A 108 17.16 -5.35 -7.69
C ALA A 108 16.04 -6.39 -7.63
N GLN A 109 15.51 -6.85 -8.77
CA GLN A 109 14.53 -7.94 -8.81
C GLN A 109 15.09 -9.23 -8.21
N GLY A 110 16.33 -9.60 -8.58
CA GLY A 110 17.03 -10.76 -8.01
C GLY A 110 17.27 -10.61 -6.50
N GLY A 111 17.61 -9.40 -6.04
CA GLY A 111 17.73 -9.06 -4.63
C GLY A 111 16.41 -9.15 -3.88
N LEU A 112 15.34 -8.62 -4.47
CA LEU A 112 13.99 -8.59 -3.92
C LEU A 112 13.43 -10.02 -3.74
N ARG A 113 13.66 -10.91 -4.71
CA ARG A 113 13.27 -12.32 -4.58
C ARG A 113 13.93 -12.98 -3.37
N ARG A 114 15.23 -12.76 -3.17
CA ARG A 114 15.96 -13.29 -2.00
C ARG A 114 15.44 -12.71 -0.68
N THR A 115 15.12 -11.42 -0.64
CA THR A 115 14.61 -10.78 0.58
C THR A 115 13.17 -11.19 0.89
N MET A 116 12.34 -11.42 -0.15
CA MET A 116 10.99 -11.99 0.00
C MET A 116 11.03 -13.33 0.72
N GLU A 117 11.91 -14.25 0.30
CA GLU A 117 12.03 -15.58 0.90
C GLU A 117 12.59 -15.49 2.33
N LYS A 118 13.63 -14.67 2.55
CA LYS A 118 14.31 -14.56 3.85
C LYS A 118 13.45 -13.91 4.96
N TYR A 119 12.66 -12.90 4.61
CA TYR A 119 11.95 -12.07 5.61
C TYR A 119 10.42 -12.23 5.57
N ILE A 120 9.92 -13.31 4.97
CA ILE A 120 8.47 -13.56 4.79
C ILE A 120 7.67 -13.59 6.10
N LYS A 121 8.32 -13.96 7.22
CA LYS A 121 7.68 -14.01 8.55
C LYS A 121 7.28 -12.61 9.04
N ASN A 122 8.16 -11.63 8.87
CA ASN A 122 8.01 -10.29 9.45
C ASN A 122 7.52 -9.27 8.40
N CYS A 123 7.75 -9.53 7.12
CA CYS A 123 7.45 -8.63 6.02
C CYS A 123 6.71 -9.37 4.89
N ARG A 124 5.54 -8.85 4.51
CA ARG A 124 4.82 -9.30 3.32
C ARG A 124 4.88 -8.24 2.25
N MET A 125 5.07 -8.63 0.99
CA MET A 125 5.25 -7.67 -0.10
C MET A 125 4.07 -7.68 -1.08
N ILE A 126 3.64 -6.47 -1.47
CA ILE A 126 2.68 -6.20 -2.53
C ILE A 126 3.42 -5.46 -3.63
N LEU A 127 3.45 -6.04 -4.82
CA LEU A 127 4.07 -5.43 -5.99
C LEU A 127 2.98 -4.87 -6.90
N ILE A 128 3.15 -3.64 -7.36
CA ILE A 128 2.28 -3.01 -8.33
C ILE A 128 3.09 -2.79 -9.62
N CYS A 129 2.62 -3.38 -10.71
CA CYS A 129 3.29 -3.33 -12.01
C CYS A 129 2.30 -2.87 -13.10
N ASN A 130 2.83 -2.32 -14.20
CA ASN A 130 2.02 -2.05 -15.38
C ASN A 130 2.01 -3.25 -16.33
N ASN A 131 3.18 -3.86 -16.53
CA ASN A 131 3.35 -5.03 -17.40
C ASN A 131 3.91 -6.23 -16.62
N VAL A 132 3.27 -7.40 -16.75
CA VAL A 132 3.73 -8.67 -16.12
C VAL A 132 4.98 -9.22 -16.81
N HIS A 133 5.17 -8.87 -18.08
CA HIS A 133 6.17 -9.50 -18.95
C HIS A 133 7.63 -9.26 -18.51
N ASN A 134 7.87 -8.27 -17.64
CA ASN A 134 9.20 -7.88 -17.19
C ASN A 134 9.42 -8.08 -15.67
N SER A 135 8.39 -8.51 -14.94
CA SER A 135 8.50 -8.81 -13.51
C SER A 135 8.74 -10.32 -13.34
N SER A 136 10.00 -10.76 -13.33
CA SER A 136 10.37 -12.15 -13.05
C SER A 136 10.29 -12.47 -11.55
N VAL A 137 9.16 -12.13 -10.92
CA VAL A 137 8.88 -12.44 -9.52
C VAL A 137 8.05 -13.73 -9.50
N PRO A 138 8.54 -14.83 -8.91
CA PRO A 138 7.97 -16.15 -9.16
C PRO A 138 6.52 -16.23 -8.68
N SER A 139 5.66 -16.73 -9.56
CA SER A 139 4.28 -17.09 -9.29
C SER A 139 4.14 -18.35 -8.39
N ASP A 140 5.24 -18.89 -7.87
CA ASP A 140 5.29 -20.29 -7.41
C ASP A 140 5.24 -20.49 -5.89
N GLN A 141 5.04 -19.41 -5.10
CA GLN A 141 4.76 -19.54 -3.66
C GLN A 141 3.65 -18.56 -3.23
N GLY A 142 2.40 -18.93 -3.52
CA GLY A 142 1.22 -18.36 -2.85
C GLY A 142 0.85 -16.92 -3.19
N ALA A 143 1.40 -16.33 -4.25
CA ALA A 143 0.96 -15.02 -4.73
C ALA A 143 -0.36 -15.18 -5.51
N SER A 144 -1.49 -14.80 -4.90
CA SER A 144 -2.74 -14.64 -5.65
C SER A 144 -2.53 -13.58 -6.74
N ILE A 145 -2.61 -14.01 -7.99
CA ILE A 145 -2.58 -13.17 -9.17
C ILE A 145 -3.99 -12.60 -9.34
N SER A 146 -4.18 -11.31 -9.01
CA SER A 146 -5.43 -10.63 -9.38
C SER A 146 -5.14 -9.68 -10.53
N ALA A 147 -5.54 -10.08 -11.74
CA ALA A 147 -5.58 -9.17 -12.87
C ALA A 147 -6.59 -8.07 -12.56
N SER A 148 -6.17 -6.81 -12.69
CA SER A 148 -7.11 -5.70 -12.62
C SER A 148 -7.70 -5.45 -14.01
N PRO A 149 -8.95 -5.87 -14.33
CA PRO A 149 -9.55 -5.49 -15.58
C PRO A 149 -9.58 -3.96 -15.67
N PRO A 150 -9.21 -3.37 -16.83
CA PRO A 150 -9.36 -1.94 -17.05
C PRO A 150 -10.82 -1.53 -16.83
N PRO A 151 -11.09 -0.29 -16.35
CA PRO A 151 -12.44 0.26 -16.39
C PRO A 151 -12.87 0.31 -17.86
N ASN A 152 -13.71 -0.65 -18.26
CA ASN A 152 -14.23 -0.75 -19.60
C ASN A 152 -14.90 0.59 -19.95
N LYS A 153 -14.59 1.16 -21.12
CA LYS A 153 -15.30 2.32 -21.67
C LYS A 153 -16.79 2.00 -21.68
N MET A 154 -17.54 2.54 -20.71
CA MET A 154 -18.99 2.52 -20.72
C MET A 154 -19.43 3.22 -22.01
N LYS A 155 -20.09 2.45 -22.87
CA LYS A 155 -20.78 2.95 -24.06
C LYS A 155 -21.61 4.17 -23.67
N SER A 156 -21.41 5.24 -24.42
CA SER A 156 -22.26 6.42 -24.44
C SER A 156 -23.73 6.02 -24.56
N SER A 157 -24.54 6.32 -23.54
CA SER A 157 -25.92 6.74 -23.75
C SER A 157 -26.49 7.47 -22.52
N LYS A 158 -26.79 8.76 -22.77
CA LYS A 158 -27.69 9.69 -22.05
C LYS A 158 -27.17 10.36 -20.76
N PRO A 159 -27.18 11.72 -20.71
CA PRO A 159 -26.87 12.46 -19.49
C PRO A 159 -28.11 12.53 -18.60
N LEU A 160 -28.05 11.97 -17.38
CA LEU A 160 -29.06 12.25 -16.37
C LEU A 160 -28.65 13.49 -15.59
N ARG A 161 -29.23 14.61 -16.02
CA ARG A 161 -29.19 15.92 -15.37
C ARG A 161 -29.99 15.87 -14.07
N SER A 162 -29.55 16.70 -13.12
CA SER A 162 -30.21 17.15 -11.87
C SER A 162 -30.03 16.30 -10.61
N GLY A 163 -29.53 16.96 -9.56
CA GLY A 163 -29.41 16.38 -8.23
C GLY A 163 -28.30 16.95 -7.35
N GLN A 164 -28.05 18.27 -7.37
CA GLN A 164 -27.53 18.92 -6.17
C GLN A 164 -28.46 18.53 -5.02
N ASN A 165 -27.94 17.81 -4.01
CA ASN A 165 -28.51 17.54 -2.67
C ASN A 165 -28.22 16.12 -2.17
N ARG A 166 -26.94 15.79 -1.96
CA ARG A 166 -26.58 14.62 -1.14
C ARG A 166 -25.44 14.83 -0.15
N VAL A 167 -25.00 16.08 0.02
CA VAL A 167 -23.93 16.46 0.97
C VAL A 167 -24.48 17.12 2.26
N GLN A 168 -25.80 17.31 2.40
CA GLN A 168 -26.39 17.91 3.62
C GLN A 168 -27.17 16.95 4.53
N ARG A 169 -27.23 15.63 4.26
CA ARG A 169 -28.08 14.71 5.06
C ARG A 169 -27.35 13.76 6.01
N PHE A 170 -26.04 13.94 6.22
CA PHE A 170 -25.26 13.13 7.18
C PHE A 170 -24.67 13.91 8.37
N GLN A 171 -25.00 15.20 8.52
CA GLN A 171 -24.60 16.01 9.68
C GLN A 171 -25.76 16.49 10.59
N GLN A 172 -26.99 16.01 10.37
CA GLN A 172 -28.14 16.47 11.16
C GLN A 172 -28.93 15.30 11.77
N LEU A 173 -28.25 14.53 12.62
CA LEU A 173 -28.85 13.52 13.52
C LEU A 173 -28.05 13.40 14.83
N ARG A 174 -27.48 14.51 15.32
CA ARG A 174 -26.72 14.54 16.59
C ARG A 174 -26.95 15.76 17.49
N LEU A 175 -28.12 16.39 17.40
CA LEU A 175 -28.56 17.43 18.35
C LEU A 175 -30.07 17.25 18.58
N HIS A 176 -30.49 17.18 19.85
CA HIS A 176 -31.82 16.82 20.40
C HIS A 176 -32.09 15.34 20.70
N ALA A 177 -31.44 14.83 21.73
CA ALA A 177 -32.04 13.86 22.65
C ALA A 177 -31.41 14.02 24.03
N GLY A 178 -31.72 15.15 24.67
CA GLY A 178 -31.44 15.40 26.08
C GLY A 178 -32.71 15.96 26.73
N ASN A 179 -33.11 15.31 27.83
CA ASN A 179 -34.08 15.69 28.87
C ASN A 179 -35.57 15.28 28.73
N LEU A 180 -35.89 14.20 29.51
CA LEU A 180 -36.89 14.08 30.61
C LEU A 180 -38.40 14.23 30.29
N PRO A 181 -39.29 13.44 30.95
CA PRO A 181 -39.60 13.69 32.37
C PRO A 181 -39.75 12.47 33.29
N GLU A 182 -39.69 12.84 34.57
CA GLU A 182 -39.86 12.16 35.86
C GLU A 182 -41.34 11.85 36.16
N TYR A 183 -41.66 10.69 36.76
CA TYR A 183 -42.85 10.40 37.62
C TYR A 183 -42.63 9.00 38.24
N ALA A 184 -42.12 8.86 39.47
CA ALA A 184 -42.81 8.85 40.77
C ALA A 184 -43.53 7.53 41.15
N LYS A 185 -42.98 6.89 42.20
CA LYS A 185 -43.63 6.14 43.31
C LYS A 185 -44.64 5.02 42.97
N ASN A 186 -44.24 3.77 43.21
CA ASN A 186 -44.63 2.97 44.39
C ASN A 186 -43.84 1.66 44.46
#